data_AF-A0A8D8ZN28-F1
#
_entry.id   AF-A0A8D8ZN28-F1
#
_cell.length_a   1.000
_cell.length_b   1.000
_cell.length_c   1.000
_cell.angle_alpha   90.00
_cell.angle_beta   90.00
_cell.angle_gamma   90.00
#
_symmetry.space_group_name_H-M   'P 1'
#
loop_
_entity.id
_entity.type
_entity.pdbx_description
1 polymer ?
#
loop_
_entity_poly.entity_id
_entity_poly.type
_entity_poly.pdbx_seq_one_letter_code
_entity_poly.pdbx_strand_id
1 'polypeptide(L)'
;MSTDLENVDLPESILGEENELDEAGPDLDNKAGPDLDNYSLDEPSSILSGQYECDSQFGDSENVFVSPNCSLGSRYLQIEASFGYDCHNHVNICCPDPNHVVFLSGCFIHVFDQRTGQVSLKRGAGGQGLGCITRKPTEPHIAIGEKGINPNIVIYKWPCFTVVSVLMNGCVKE
;
A
#
# COMPACT_ATOMS: atom_id res chain seq x y z
N MET A 1 50.27 -24.89 -17.06
CA MET A 1 49.71 -24.31 -18.29
C MET A 1 48.71 -23.25 -17.85
N SER A 2 49.14 -22.00 -17.98
CA SER A 2 48.34 -20.79 -17.77
C SER A 2 47.34 -20.68 -18.91
N THR A 3 46.11 -20.27 -18.63
CA THR A 3 45.16 -19.84 -19.67
C THR A 3 44.66 -18.46 -19.28
N ASP A 4 44.96 -17.53 -20.16
CA ASP A 4 44.80 -16.09 -20.06
C ASP A 4 43.31 -15.70 -20.06
N LEU A 5 42.94 -14.77 -19.18
CA LEU A 5 41.73 -13.97 -19.33
C LEU A 5 42.14 -12.69 -20.04
N GLU A 6 41.63 -12.54 -21.25
CA GLU A 6 41.82 -11.38 -22.11
C GLU A 6 41.32 -10.10 -21.43
N ASN A 7 42.15 -9.05 -21.55
CA ASN A 7 41.84 -7.68 -21.15
C ASN A 7 40.62 -7.16 -21.91
N VAL A 8 39.57 -6.77 -21.18
CA VAL A 8 38.48 -5.95 -21.71
C VAL A 8 38.71 -4.53 -21.21
N ASP A 9 39.22 -3.67 -22.09
CA ASP A 9 39.37 -2.23 -21.84
C ASP A 9 37.97 -1.60 -21.68
N LEU A 10 37.68 -1.12 -20.47
CA LEU A 10 36.53 -0.25 -20.21
C LEU A 10 36.93 1.20 -20.51
N PRO A 11 36.09 1.99 -21.21
CA PRO A 11 36.46 3.34 -21.62
C PRO A 11 36.57 4.31 -20.43
N GLU A 12 37.56 5.21 -20.51
CA GLU A 12 37.85 6.32 -19.58
C GLU A 12 36.76 7.42 -19.57
N SER A 13 35.51 7.07 -19.28
CA SER A 13 34.44 8.05 -19.07
C SER A 13 33.94 8.11 -17.62
N ILE A 14 34.73 7.60 -16.67
CA ILE A 14 34.39 7.56 -15.23
C ILE A 14 35.33 8.43 -14.39
N LEU A 15 35.85 9.53 -14.94
CA LEU A 15 36.52 10.56 -14.14
C LEU A 15 36.16 11.94 -14.70
N GLY A 16 35.10 12.51 -14.14
CA GLY A 16 34.61 13.86 -14.46
C GLY A 16 34.29 14.64 -13.20
N GLU A 17 35.27 15.44 -12.80
CA GLU A 17 35.19 16.76 -12.13
C GLU A 17 34.49 16.89 -10.78
N GLU A 18 35.32 17.09 -9.75
CA GLU A 18 34.96 17.71 -8.47
C GLU A 18 34.51 19.15 -8.74
N ASN A 19 33.19 19.39 -8.74
CA ASN A 19 32.66 20.75 -8.79
C ASN A 19 32.48 21.31 -7.37
N GLU A 20 33.00 22.52 -7.20
CA GLU A 20 32.96 23.34 -6.00
C GLU A 20 31.51 23.55 -5.50
N LEU A 21 31.33 23.49 -4.18
CA LEU A 21 30.07 23.77 -3.49
C LEU A 21 29.80 25.28 -3.51
N ASP A 22 28.93 25.73 -4.41
CA ASP A 22 28.26 27.03 -4.27
C ASP A 22 27.12 26.90 -3.26
N GLU A 23 27.34 27.36 -2.03
CA GLU A 23 26.27 27.56 -1.05
C GLU A 23 25.42 28.78 -1.42
N ALA A 24 24.32 28.54 -2.12
CA ALA A 24 23.19 29.46 -2.22
C ALA A 24 21.89 28.69 -1.92
N GLY A 25 21.61 28.49 -0.63
CA GLY A 25 20.31 27.98 -0.20
C GLY A 25 19.20 28.99 -0.50
N PRO A 26 17.99 28.55 -0.89
CA PRO A 26 16.85 29.45 -0.96
C PRO A 26 16.48 29.88 0.47
N ASP A 27 16.32 31.19 0.69
CA ASP A 27 15.73 31.76 1.89
C ASP A 27 14.33 31.15 2.10
N LEU A 28 14.26 30.16 3.00
CA LEU A 28 13.01 29.64 3.51
C LEU A 28 12.50 30.67 4.51
N ASP A 29 11.68 31.60 4.02
CA ASP A 29 10.80 32.40 4.86
C ASP A 29 10.10 31.47 5.86
N ASN A 30 10.42 31.68 7.15
CA ASN A 30 9.78 31.03 8.29
C ASN A 30 8.26 31.31 8.29
N LYS A 31 7.49 30.54 7.53
CA LYS A 31 6.09 30.30 7.84
C LYS A 31 6.06 29.04 8.70
N ALA A 32 5.79 29.24 9.98
CA ALA A 32 5.46 28.16 10.90
C ALA A 32 4.47 27.21 10.20
N GLY A 33 4.92 25.96 9.98
CA GLY A 33 4.02 24.90 9.58
C GLY A 33 2.93 24.74 10.63
N PRO A 34 1.72 24.31 10.26
CA PRO A 34 0.65 24.12 11.24
C PRO A 34 1.12 23.11 12.31
N ASP A 35 0.92 23.47 13.58
CA ASP A 35 1.18 22.59 14.72
C ASP A 35 0.47 21.25 14.50
N LEU A 36 1.26 20.19 14.30
CA LEU A 36 0.77 18.84 14.05
C LEU A 36 0.11 18.20 15.30
N ASP A 37 0.18 18.89 16.44
CA ASP A 37 -0.25 18.39 17.74
C ASP A 37 -1.76 18.56 17.99
N ASN A 38 -2.50 19.19 17.06
CA ASN A 38 -3.91 19.56 17.28
C ASN A 38 -4.92 18.79 16.41
N TYR A 39 -4.51 17.73 15.73
CA TYR A 39 -5.47 16.81 15.10
C TYR A 39 -6.01 15.85 16.16
N SER A 40 -7.21 16.14 16.65
CA SER A 40 -8.00 15.15 17.37
C SER A 40 -8.29 14.01 16.40
N LEU A 41 -7.69 12.84 16.64
CA LEU A 41 -8.09 11.62 15.95
C LEU A 41 -9.46 11.26 16.52
N ASP A 42 -10.52 11.59 15.80
CA ASP A 42 -11.85 11.08 16.12
C ASP A 42 -11.76 9.56 16.16
N GLU A 43 -12.08 8.97 17.32
CA GLU A 43 -12.21 7.52 17.47
C GLU A 43 -13.11 7.02 16.34
N PRO A 44 -12.68 6.02 15.55
CA PRO A 44 -13.49 5.54 14.45
C PRO A 44 -14.83 5.10 15.03
N SER A 45 -15.92 5.73 14.58
CA SER A 45 -17.25 5.29 14.98
C SER A 45 -17.36 3.79 14.73
N SER A 46 -17.93 3.05 15.68
CA SER A 46 -18.05 1.58 15.61
C SER A 46 -18.77 1.07 14.35
N ILE A 47 -19.43 1.96 13.61
CA ILE A 47 -20.06 1.71 12.31
C ILE A 47 -19.02 1.60 11.18
N LEU A 48 -17.91 2.36 11.26
CA LEU A 48 -16.83 2.30 10.27
C LEU A 48 -16.05 0.99 10.40
N SER A 49 -15.70 0.52 11.60
CA SER A 49 -14.86 -0.68 11.77
C SER A 49 -15.41 -1.91 11.03
N GLY A 50 -16.73 -2.13 11.06
CA GLY A 50 -17.37 -3.28 10.40
C GLY A 50 -17.25 -3.29 8.87
N GLN A 51 -17.08 -2.14 8.21
CA GLN A 51 -16.91 -2.08 6.75
C GLN A 51 -15.47 -2.38 6.31
N TYR A 52 -14.49 -2.19 7.20
CA TYR A 52 -13.06 -2.38 6.93
C TYR A 52 -12.51 -3.66 7.57
N GLU A 53 -13.30 -4.34 8.40
CA GLU A 53 -13.11 -5.72 8.85
C GLU A 53 -13.44 -6.67 7.68
N CYS A 54 -12.54 -6.78 6.71
CA CYS A 54 -12.69 -7.77 5.64
C CYS A 54 -12.37 -9.17 6.18
N ASP A 55 -13.42 -10.00 6.25
CA ASP A 55 -13.32 -11.46 6.27
C ASP A 55 -12.85 -11.96 4.90
N SER A 56 -11.98 -12.95 4.91
CA SER A 56 -11.30 -13.56 3.76
C SER A 56 -12.23 -14.27 2.74
N GLN A 57 -13.54 -14.01 2.81
CA GLN A 57 -14.58 -14.73 2.09
C GLN A 57 -15.33 -13.76 1.17
N PHE A 58 -15.47 -14.15 -0.11
CA PHE A 58 -16.19 -13.37 -1.13
C PHE A 58 -17.71 -13.27 -0.89
N GLY A 59 -18.21 -13.72 0.27
CA GLY A 59 -19.63 -13.98 0.52
C GLY A 59 -20.28 -13.22 1.67
N ASP A 60 -19.54 -12.38 2.39
CA ASP A 60 -20.09 -11.57 3.49
C ASP A 60 -20.30 -10.10 3.11
N SER A 61 -19.95 -9.69 1.88
CA SER A 61 -20.30 -8.35 1.41
C SER A 61 -21.79 -8.30 1.07
N GLU A 62 -22.53 -7.40 1.72
CA GLU A 62 -23.95 -7.12 1.46
C GLU A 62 -24.26 -6.72 -0.02
N ASN A 63 -23.23 -6.57 -0.86
CA ASN A 63 -23.30 -6.08 -2.22
C ASN A 63 -22.99 -7.14 -3.31
N VAL A 64 -23.05 -8.44 -3.00
CA VAL A 64 -22.99 -9.46 -4.06
C VAL A 64 -24.28 -9.40 -4.87
N PHE A 65 -24.18 -9.14 -6.18
CA PHE A 65 -25.33 -9.19 -7.07
C PHE A 65 -25.80 -10.65 -7.20
N VAL A 66 -26.96 -10.95 -6.62
CA VAL A 66 -27.61 -12.25 -6.72
C VAL A 66 -28.78 -12.12 -7.69
N SER A 67 -28.79 -12.91 -8.76
CA SER A 67 -29.90 -12.88 -9.71
C SER A 67 -31.18 -13.40 -9.03
N PRO A 68 -32.38 -12.91 -9.41
CA PRO A 68 -33.64 -13.34 -8.78
C PRO A 68 -33.91 -14.85 -8.85
N ASN A 69 -33.30 -15.53 -9.82
CA ASN A 69 -33.43 -16.98 -10.03
C ASN A 69 -32.27 -17.79 -9.44
N CYS A 70 -31.36 -17.14 -8.71
CA CYS A 70 -30.22 -17.78 -8.08
C CYS A 70 -30.68 -18.52 -6.82
N SER A 71 -30.58 -19.85 -6.83
CA SER A 71 -30.84 -20.71 -5.66
C SER A 71 -29.61 -20.86 -4.75
N LEU A 72 -28.47 -20.31 -5.16
CA LEU A 72 -27.22 -20.30 -4.42
C LEU A 72 -27.23 -19.09 -3.47
N GLY A 73 -27.07 -19.32 -2.15
CA GLY A 73 -26.65 -18.31 -1.16
C GLY A 73 -25.29 -17.62 -1.42
N SER A 74 -24.83 -16.77 -0.50
CA SER A 74 -23.70 -15.87 -0.75
C SER A 74 -22.30 -16.50 -0.59
N ARG A 75 -22.17 -17.72 -0.04
CA ARG A 75 -20.88 -18.28 0.42
C ARG A 75 -20.39 -19.52 -0.36
N TYR A 76 -20.20 -19.43 -1.68
CA TYR A 76 -19.68 -20.57 -2.47
C TYR A 76 -18.28 -20.38 -3.06
N LEU A 77 -17.80 -19.14 -3.14
CA LEU A 77 -16.51 -18.85 -3.76
C LEU A 77 -15.54 -18.33 -2.70
N GLN A 78 -14.36 -18.91 -2.69
CA GLN A 78 -13.22 -18.45 -1.92
C GLN A 78 -12.07 -18.20 -2.88
N ILE A 79 -11.38 -17.07 -2.71
CA ILE A 79 -10.14 -16.83 -3.45
C ILE A 79 -9.03 -17.65 -2.82
N GLU A 80 -8.39 -18.47 -3.63
CA GLU A 80 -7.24 -19.27 -3.20
C GLU A 80 -5.93 -18.53 -3.49
N ALA A 81 -5.81 -17.98 -4.70
CA ALA A 81 -4.62 -17.29 -5.14
C ALA A 81 -4.95 -16.13 -6.08
N SER A 82 -4.09 -15.11 -6.07
CA SER A 82 -4.11 -13.98 -6.98
C SER A 82 -2.69 -13.76 -7.48
N PHE A 83 -2.50 -13.96 -8.77
CA PHE A 83 -1.19 -13.82 -9.42
C PHE A 83 -1.11 -12.48 -10.16
N GLY A 84 0.05 -11.83 -10.04
CA GLY A 84 0.34 -10.57 -10.72
C GLY A 84 0.44 -9.38 -9.77
N TYR A 85 1.37 -8.49 -10.11
CA TYR A 85 1.68 -7.25 -9.42
C TYR A 85 1.94 -6.18 -10.48
N ASP A 86 1.40 -4.98 -10.28
CA ASP A 86 1.65 -3.83 -11.14
C ASP A 86 3.01 -3.22 -10.80
N CYS A 87 4.05 -3.64 -11.51
CA CYS A 87 5.42 -3.16 -11.32
C CYS A 87 5.71 -1.81 -11.97
N HIS A 88 4.77 -1.25 -12.75
CA HIS A 88 4.90 0.12 -13.27
C HIS A 88 4.51 1.16 -12.22
N ASN A 89 3.72 0.78 -11.22
CA ASN A 89 3.37 1.64 -10.11
C ASN A 89 4.38 1.46 -8.96
N HIS A 90 5.14 2.51 -8.63
CA HIS A 90 6.14 2.44 -7.56
C HIS A 90 5.57 2.65 -6.15
N VAL A 91 4.29 3.07 -6.03
CA VAL A 91 3.69 3.41 -4.73
C VAL A 91 2.71 2.36 -4.22
N ASN A 92 2.71 1.15 -4.77
CA ASN A 92 1.79 0.05 -4.42
C ASN A 92 2.48 -1.14 -3.72
N ILE A 93 3.71 -0.98 -3.23
CA ILE A 93 4.47 -2.00 -2.51
C ILE A 93 5.22 -1.37 -1.33
N CYS A 94 5.28 -2.06 -0.19
CA CYS A 94 6.11 -1.67 0.94
C CYS A 94 6.58 -2.88 1.76
N CYS A 95 7.63 -2.69 2.56
CA CYS A 95 8.10 -3.69 3.52
C CYS A 95 7.82 -3.17 4.94
N PRO A 96 6.69 -3.53 5.58
CA PRO A 96 6.35 -3.02 6.91
C PRO A 96 7.31 -3.51 7.99
N ASP A 97 7.94 -4.67 7.78
CA ASP A 97 8.99 -5.24 8.62
C ASP A 97 9.97 -6.07 7.76
N PRO A 98 11.09 -6.57 8.33
CA PRO A 98 12.10 -7.32 7.55
C PRO A 98 11.63 -8.64 6.94
N ASN A 99 10.55 -9.24 7.44
CA ASN A 99 10.09 -10.57 7.02
C ASN A 99 8.91 -10.51 6.04
N HIS A 100 8.27 -9.36 5.88
CA HIS A 100 7.07 -9.24 5.06
C HIS A 100 7.23 -8.23 3.92
N VAL A 101 6.70 -8.59 2.76
CA VAL A 101 6.48 -7.68 1.64
C VAL A 101 4.97 -7.56 1.44
N VAL A 102 4.47 -6.33 1.42
CA VAL A 102 3.06 -6.05 1.20
C VAL A 102 2.90 -5.30 -0.11
N PHE A 103 2.08 -5.82 -1.02
CA PHE A 103 1.82 -5.17 -2.30
C PHE A 103 0.34 -5.18 -2.66
N LEU A 104 -0.07 -4.27 -3.53
CA LEU A 104 -1.46 -4.11 -3.94
C LEU A 104 -1.65 -4.61 -5.38
N SER A 105 -2.73 -5.35 -5.60
CA SER A 105 -3.16 -5.77 -6.94
C SER A 105 -4.69 -5.81 -7.03
N GLY A 106 -5.25 -5.01 -7.94
CA GLY A 106 -6.70 -4.82 -8.05
C GLY A 106 -7.28 -4.24 -6.75
N CYS A 107 -8.15 -5.00 -6.09
CA CYS A 107 -8.74 -4.66 -4.79
C CYS A 107 -8.18 -5.52 -3.63
N PHE A 108 -7.05 -6.21 -3.86
CA PHE A 108 -6.41 -7.07 -2.87
C PHE A 108 -5.10 -6.49 -2.36
N ILE A 109 -4.87 -6.74 -1.08
CA ILE A 109 -3.62 -6.57 -0.35
C ILE A 109 -2.99 -7.95 -0.26
N HIS A 110 -1.82 -8.10 -0.88
CA HIS A 110 -1.00 -9.30 -0.80
C HIS A 110 0.01 -9.13 0.31
N VAL A 111 0.08 -10.12 1.21
CA VAL A 111 1.10 -10.18 2.26
C VAL A 111 1.95 -11.41 2.01
N PHE A 112 3.16 -11.18 1.52
CA PHE A 112 4.17 -12.21 1.32
C PHE A 112 5.05 -12.32 2.57
N ASP A 113 5.04 -13.49 3.22
CA ASP A 113 5.96 -13.83 4.31
C ASP A 113 7.19 -14.52 3.71
N GLN A 114 8.34 -13.82 3.77
CA GLN A 114 9.61 -14.30 3.23
C GLN A 114 10.12 -15.56 3.96
N ARG A 115 9.70 -15.76 5.22
CA ARG A 115 10.16 -16.85 6.06
C ARG A 115 9.47 -18.17 5.71
N THR A 116 8.20 -18.10 5.30
CA THR A 116 7.39 -19.26 4.92
C THR A 116 7.20 -19.40 3.41
N GLY A 117 7.47 -18.35 2.64
CA GLY A 117 7.19 -18.28 1.20
C GLY A 117 5.70 -18.20 0.86
N GLN A 118 4.83 -17.98 1.86
CA GLN A 118 3.38 -17.95 1.67
C GLN A 118 2.88 -16.53 1.38
N VAL A 119 1.82 -16.45 0.59
CA VAL A 119 1.09 -15.22 0.31
C VAL A 119 -0.30 -15.33 0.91
N SER A 120 -0.67 -14.41 1.78
CA SER A 120 -2.05 -14.23 2.22
C SER A 120 -2.70 -13.04 1.51
N LEU A 121 -4.00 -13.14 1.29
CA LEU A 121 -4.80 -12.14 0.59
C LEU A 121 -5.80 -11.51 1.55
N LYS A 122 -5.86 -10.18 1.55
CA LYS A 122 -6.92 -9.42 2.22
C LYS A 122 -7.57 -8.50 1.21
N ARG A 123 -8.91 -8.42 1.19
CA ARG A 123 -9.61 -7.46 0.34
C ARG A 123 -9.57 -6.07 0.99
N GLY A 124 -9.39 -5.05 0.16
CA GLY A 124 -9.66 -3.66 0.54
C GLY A 124 -11.16 -3.41 0.75
N ALA A 125 -11.52 -2.30 1.37
CA ALA A 125 -12.89 -2.06 1.83
C ALA A 125 -13.79 -1.39 0.78
N GLY A 126 -13.28 -0.42 0.00
CA GLY A 126 -14.08 0.38 -0.93
C GLY A 126 -14.39 -0.28 -2.26
N GLY A 127 -13.86 -1.48 -2.54
CA GLY A 127 -14.22 -2.31 -3.69
C GLY A 127 -13.85 -1.79 -5.09
N GLN A 128 -13.48 -0.52 -5.24
CA GLN A 128 -13.13 0.15 -6.50
C GLN A 128 -11.67 -0.10 -6.93
N GLY A 129 -10.81 -0.51 -5.99
CA GLY A 129 -9.40 -0.81 -6.21
C GLY A 129 -8.48 -0.08 -5.24
N LEU A 130 -7.25 -0.59 -5.11
CA LEU A 130 -6.23 -0.05 -4.21
C LEU A 130 -5.15 0.66 -5.04
N GLY A 131 -4.76 1.85 -4.60
CA GLY A 131 -3.92 2.79 -5.34
C GLY A 131 -2.50 2.89 -4.84
N CYS A 132 -2.36 3.10 -3.53
CA CYS A 132 -1.07 3.29 -2.91
C CYS A 132 -1.00 2.66 -1.52
N ILE A 133 0.20 2.32 -1.10
CA ILE A 133 0.52 1.82 0.23
C ILE A 133 1.78 2.50 0.74
N THR A 134 1.79 2.82 2.04
CA THR A 134 3.01 3.26 2.72
C THR A 134 3.05 2.72 4.14
N ARG A 135 4.26 2.58 4.70
CA ARG A 135 4.46 2.25 6.11
C ARG A 135 4.76 3.51 6.89
N LYS A 136 4.31 3.57 8.14
CA LYS A 136 4.80 4.56 9.09
C LYS A 136 6.24 4.20 9.50
N PRO A 137 7.19 5.15 9.50
CA PRO A 137 8.57 4.84 9.87
C PRO A 137 8.76 4.44 11.33
N THR A 138 8.00 5.05 12.24
CA THR A 138 8.22 5.01 13.69
C THR A 138 7.31 4.05 14.45
N GLU A 139 6.16 3.69 13.87
CA GLU A 139 5.16 2.85 14.51
C GLU A 139 4.70 1.75 13.54
N PRO A 140 4.18 0.62 14.04
CA PRO A 140 3.72 -0.49 13.22
C PRO A 140 2.36 -0.17 12.60
N HIS A 141 2.34 0.81 11.68
CA HIS A 141 1.17 1.21 10.93
C HIS A 141 1.45 1.16 9.44
N ILE A 142 0.45 0.77 8.67
CA ILE A 142 0.45 0.89 7.21
C ILE A 142 -0.78 1.69 6.80
N ALA A 143 -0.61 2.59 5.83
CA ALA A 143 -1.70 3.36 5.25
C ALA A 143 -1.92 2.91 3.81
N ILE A 144 -3.16 2.67 3.43
CA ILE A 144 -3.56 2.23 2.09
C ILE A 144 -4.56 3.24 1.53
N GLY A 145 -4.22 3.84 0.40
CA GLY A 145 -5.11 4.71 -0.36
C GLY A 145 -5.87 3.93 -1.42
N GLU A 146 -7.18 4.14 -1.50
CA GLU A 146 -8.04 3.54 -2.51
C GLU A 146 -8.04 4.32 -3.83
N LYS A 147 -8.60 3.73 -4.88
CA LYS A 147 -8.88 4.39 -6.16
C LYS A 147 -10.37 4.69 -6.26
N GLY A 148 -10.73 5.76 -6.97
CA GLY A 148 -12.13 6.11 -7.26
C GLY A 148 -12.41 7.59 -7.10
N ILE A 149 -13.69 7.93 -6.96
CA ILE A 149 -14.15 9.29 -6.65
C ILE A 149 -14.17 9.44 -5.13
N ASN A 150 -13.54 10.50 -4.60
CA ASN A 150 -13.38 10.73 -3.15
C ASN A 150 -12.78 9.51 -2.42
N PRO A 151 -11.62 8.99 -2.86
CA PRO A 151 -11.08 7.76 -2.31
C PRO A 151 -10.73 7.92 -0.83
N ASN A 152 -10.99 6.87 -0.05
CA ASN A 152 -10.60 6.82 1.36
C ASN A 152 -9.14 6.38 1.50
N ILE A 153 -8.51 6.80 2.60
CA ILE A 153 -7.23 6.26 3.05
C ILE A 153 -7.48 5.53 4.37
N VAL A 154 -7.15 4.25 4.41
CA VAL A 154 -7.33 3.41 5.60
C VAL A 154 -5.98 3.19 6.26
N ILE A 155 -5.89 3.52 7.55
CA ILE A 155 -4.70 3.31 8.37
C ILE A 155 -4.93 2.06 9.20
N TYR A 156 -4.05 1.08 9.03
CA TYR A 156 -4.09 -0.19 9.73
C TYR A 156 -2.93 -0.31 10.71
N LYS A 157 -3.20 -0.95 11.84
CA LYS A 157 -2.18 -1.50 12.73
C LYS A 157 -1.61 -2.77 12.10
N TRP A 158 -0.31 -2.78 11.87
CA TRP A 158 0.45 -3.92 11.40
C TRP A 158 0.88 -4.81 12.58
N PRO A 159 0.84 -6.15 12.48
CA PRO A 159 0.43 -6.98 11.33
C PRO A 159 -1.04 -7.43 11.34
N CYS A 160 -1.81 -7.04 12.36
CA CYS A 160 -3.18 -7.55 12.55
C CYS A 160 -4.23 -6.95 11.61
N PHE A 161 -3.87 -5.91 10.84
CA PHE A 161 -4.79 -5.15 9.99
C PHE A 161 -6.01 -4.61 10.74
N THR A 162 -5.87 -4.30 12.03
CA THR A 162 -6.90 -3.57 12.78
C THR A 162 -6.95 -2.14 12.29
N VAL A 163 -8.13 -1.65 11.96
CA VAL A 163 -8.31 -0.28 11.48
C VAL A 163 -8.06 0.67 12.65
N VAL A 164 -7.13 1.59 12.48
CA VAL A 164 -6.79 2.63 13.44
C VAL A 164 -7.57 3.89 13.13
N SER A 165 -7.62 4.27 11.85
CA SER A 165 -8.34 5.45 11.39
C SER A 165 -8.67 5.32 9.90
N VAL A 166 -9.67 6.07 9.47
CA VAL A 166 -10.08 6.18 8.06
C VAL A 166 -10.14 7.66 7.72
N LEU A 167 -9.29 8.11 6.79
CA LEU A 167 -9.37 9.45 6.23
C LEU A 167 -10.32 9.40 5.05
N MET A 168 -11.44 10.12 5.16
CA MET A 168 -12.51 10.14 4.17
C MET A 168 -12.48 11.42 3.32
N ASN A 169 -13.29 11.42 2.25
CA ASN A 169 -13.46 12.57 1.35
C ASN A 169 -12.15 12.98 0.66
N GLY A 170 -11.44 12.01 0.07
CA GLY A 170 -10.24 12.27 -0.72
C GLY A 170 -10.46 13.20 -1.93
N CYS A 171 -9.44 13.36 -2.77
CA CYS A 171 -9.50 14.35 -3.86
C CYS A 171 -10.49 13.97 -4.98
N VAL A 172 -11.17 14.99 -5.51
CA VAL A 172 -11.90 14.93 -6.78
C VAL A 172 -10.90 15.19 -7.91
N LYS A 173 -10.97 14.43 -9.01
CA LYS A 173 -10.23 14.77 -10.22
C LYS A 173 -10.96 15.92 -10.92
N GLU A 174 -10.37 17.11 -10.90
CA GLU A 174 -10.82 18.25 -11.72
C GLU A 174 -10.57 18.00 -13.21
#